data_AF-A0A2P6S347-F1
#
_entry.id   AF-A0A2P6S347-F1
#
_cell.length_a   1.000
_cell.length_b   1.000
_cell.length_c   1.000
_cell.angle_alpha   90.00
_cell.angle_beta   90.00
_cell.angle_gamma   90.00
#
_symmetry.space_group_name_H-M   'P 1'
#
loop_
_entity.id
_entity.type
_entity.pdbx_description
1 polymer ?
#
loop_
_entity_poly.entity_id
_entity_poly.type
_entity_poly.pdbx_seq_one_letter_code
_entity_poly.pdbx_strand_id
1 'polypeptide(L)'
;MGLASHGRNLAFQIGNPKSRLLIRVHYYCSYKSESKKLQDLDETVREICTILKRSREWESVLSSSGFPKKLNPCVVRSVLQQHHQVGDPERLLSFFDWSGAQLGVLPNLHSFSIMAVVLCNSKLFGHAHGVLERMVRTRKPALEVLDCVVRCFREFEGSDMVVFEILINVFTMGGLVL
;
A
#
# COMPACT_ATOMS: atom_id res chain seq x y z
N MET A 1 -28.28 -31.33 -42.29
CA MET A 1 -27.02 -30.62 -42.61
C MET A 1 -26.73 -29.63 -41.50
N GLY A 2 -25.53 -29.73 -40.88
CA GLY A 2 -24.76 -28.75 -40.07
C GLY A 2 -25.46 -27.92 -38.97
N LEU A 3 -24.87 -27.50 -37.84
CA LEU A 3 -23.51 -27.54 -37.26
C LEU A 3 -23.69 -27.12 -35.77
N ALA A 4 -23.28 -27.95 -34.81
CA ALA A 4 -22.14 -27.73 -33.91
C ALA A 4 -22.23 -26.51 -32.95
N SER A 5 -22.71 -26.75 -31.72
CA SER A 5 -22.35 -25.99 -30.52
C SER A 5 -21.00 -26.49 -29.99
N HIS A 6 -20.06 -25.58 -29.74
CA HIS A 6 -18.73 -25.90 -29.21
C HIS A 6 -18.69 -25.64 -27.70
N GLY A 7 -18.93 -26.70 -26.93
CA GLY A 7 -18.52 -26.80 -25.53
C GLY A 7 -17.87 -28.16 -25.34
N ARG A 8 -16.57 -28.21 -25.03
CA ARG A 8 -15.89 -29.42 -24.55
C ARG A 8 -14.98 -28.99 -23.41
N ASN A 9 -15.38 -29.17 -22.16
CA ASN A 9 -15.32 -30.40 -21.35
C ASN A 9 -13.92 -31.05 -21.27
N LEU A 10 -13.45 -31.01 -20.03
CA LEU A 10 -12.28 -31.60 -19.39
C LEU A 10 -11.93 -33.02 -19.89
N ALA A 11 -10.72 -33.17 -20.43
CA ALA A 11 -10.09 -34.48 -20.56
C ALA A 11 -9.21 -34.74 -19.34
N PHE A 12 -9.73 -35.54 -18.41
CA PHE A 12 -9.01 -36.05 -17.25
C PHE A 12 -8.10 -37.19 -17.70
N GLN A 13 -6.83 -36.89 -18.00
CA GLN A 13 -5.84 -37.93 -18.26
C GLN A 13 -5.40 -38.58 -16.93
N ILE A 14 -5.33 -39.92 -16.95
CA ILE A 14 -5.04 -40.78 -15.80
C ILE A 14 -3.54 -40.66 -15.45
N GLY A 15 -3.21 -39.60 -14.71
CA GLY A 15 -1.92 -39.46 -14.04
C GLY A 15 -1.87 -40.30 -12.76
N ASN A 16 -0.76 -41.03 -12.58
CA ASN A 16 -0.42 -41.92 -11.47
C ASN A 16 -0.98 -41.43 -10.09
N PRO A 17 -1.62 -42.29 -9.27
CA PRO A 17 -2.23 -41.89 -8.00
C PRO A 17 -1.27 -41.17 -7.03
N LYS A 18 0.04 -41.46 -7.08
CA LYS A 18 1.06 -40.72 -6.30
C LYS A 18 1.18 -39.26 -6.72
N SER A 19 1.07 -38.97 -8.03
CA SER A 19 1.15 -37.61 -8.58
C SER A 19 -0.03 -36.74 -8.17
N ARG A 20 -1.25 -37.31 -8.05
CA ARG A 20 -2.44 -36.58 -7.58
C ARG A 20 -2.37 -36.20 -6.10
N LEU A 21 -1.83 -37.10 -5.26
CA LEU A 21 -1.64 -36.83 -3.84
C LEU A 21 -0.57 -35.75 -3.65
N LEU A 22 0.54 -35.83 -4.40
CA LEU A 22 1.60 -34.82 -4.37
C LEU A 22 1.09 -33.44 -4.81
N ILE A 23 0.31 -33.35 -5.90
CA ILE A 23 -0.28 -32.07 -6.34
C ILE A 23 -1.18 -31.48 -5.26
N ARG A 24 -2.03 -32.30 -4.60
CA ARG A 24 -2.88 -31.85 -3.49
C ARG A 24 -2.08 -31.38 -2.28
N VAL A 25 -1.01 -32.09 -1.91
CA VAL A 25 -0.13 -31.71 -0.80
C VAL A 25 0.62 -30.42 -1.11
N HIS A 26 1.15 -30.27 -2.32
CA HIS A 26 1.81 -29.03 -2.75
C HIS A 26 0.85 -27.84 -2.77
N TYR A 27 -0.36 -28.03 -3.31
CA TYR A 27 -1.38 -26.99 -3.32
C TYR A 27 -1.78 -26.56 -1.91
N TYR A 28 -2.02 -27.52 -1.02
CA TYR A 28 -2.36 -27.25 0.38
C TYR A 28 -1.20 -26.59 1.16
N CYS A 29 0.04 -27.03 0.98
CA CYS A 29 1.22 -26.40 1.58
C CYS A 29 1.46 -24.98 1.07
N SER A 30 1.25 -24.72 -0.23
CA SER A 30 1.33 -23.39 -0.82
C SER A 30 0.28 -22.46 -0.21
N TYR A 31 -0.97 -22.91 -0.16
CA TYR A 31 -2.07 -22.16 0.46
C TYR A 31 -1.81 -21.85 1.94
N LYS A 32 -1.33 -22.85 2.71
CA LYS A 32 -1.01 -22.67 4.13
C LYS A 32 0.19 -21.73 4.34
N SER A 33 1.18 -21.77 3.44
CA SER A 33 2.32 -20.85 3.47
C SER A 33 1.90 -19.41 3.20
N GLU A 34 1.03 -19.21 2.20
CA GLU A 34 0.50 -17.89 1.84
C GLU A 34 -0.42 -17.32 2.92
N SER A 35 -1.30 -18.16 3.49
CA SER A 35 -2.13 -17.81 4.65
C SER A 35 -1.29 -17.41 5.87
N LYS A 36 -0.20 -18.14 6.16
CA LYS A 36 0.71 -17.80 7.27
C LYS A 36 1.44 -16.47 7.04
N LYS A 37 1.88 -16.18 5.81
CA LYS A 37 2.50 -14.89 5.47
C LYS A 37 1.53 -13.74 5.63
N LEU A 38 0.27 -13.92 5.23
CA LEU A 38 -0.77 -12.90 5.39
C LEU A 38 -1.06 -12.62 6.87
N GLN A 39 -1.14 -13.66 7.70
CA GLN A 39 -1.34 -13.52 9.13
C GLN A 39 -0.18 -12.81 9.83
N ASP A 40 1.07 -13.13 9.48
CA ASP A 40 2.26 -12.47 10.03
C ASP A 40 2.35 -10.99 9.59
N LEU A 41 1.92 -10.69 8.37
CA LEU A 41 1.76 -9.31 7.89
C LEU A 41 0.72 -8.54 8.70
N ASP A 42 -0.48 -9.10 8.87
CA ASP A 42 -1.56 -8.45 9.63
C ASP A 42 -1.17 -8.22 11.09
N GLU A 43 -0.50 -9.19 11.71
CA GLU A 43 0.00 -9.05 13.07
C GLU A 43 1.08 -7.96 13.19
N THR A 44 2.03 -7.95 12.26
CA THR A 44 3.08 -6.92 12.17
C THR A 44 2.47 -5.52 12.00
N VAL A 45 1.51 -5.36 11.09
CA VAL A 45 0.85 -4.07 10.83
C VAL A 45 0.10 -3.61 12.09
N ARG A 46 -0.67 -4.50 12.72
CA ARG A 46 -1.41 -4.20 13.94
C ARG A 46 -0.50 -3.76 15.08
N GLU A 47 0.64 -4.41 15.25
CA GLU A 47 1.62 -4.07 16.29
C GLU A 47 2.22 -2.69 16.03
N ILE A 48 2.62 -2.40 14.79
CA ILE A 48 3.11 -1.06 14.40
C ILE A 48 2.04 0.00 14.67
N CYS A 49 0.80 -0.20 14.22
CA CYS A 49 -0.30 0.75 14.47
C CYS A 49 -0.53 0.97 15.98
N THR A 50 -0.42 -0.09 16.78
CA THR A 50 -0.56 0.01 18.25
C THR A 50 0.57 0.83 18.87
N ILE A 51 1.81 0.64 18.43
CA ILE A 51 2.98 1.40 18.88
C ILE A 51 2.82 2.88 18.50
N LEU A 52 2.47 3.16 17.25
CA LEU A 52 2.23 4.53 16.77
C LEU A 52 1.13 5.22 17.58
N LYS A 53 0.03 4.53 17.88
CA LYS A 53 -1.07 5.09 18.67
C LYS A 53 -0.67 5.41 20.12
N ARG A 54 0.08 4.52 20.77
CA ARG A 54 0.26 4.54 22.24
C ARG A 54 1.57 5.16 22.70
N SER A 55 2.63 5.12 21.90
CA SER A 55 3.97 5.55 22.30
C SER A 55 4.32 6.93 21.74
N ARG A 56 4.79 7.83 22.60
CA ARG A 56 5.42 9.09 22.16
C ARG A 56 6.80 8.84 21.56
N GLU A 57 7.51 7.84 22.06
CA GLU A 57 8.83 7.42 21.61
C GLU A 57 8.72 6.27 20.60
N TRP A 58 7.66 6.27 19.77
CA TRP A 58 7.39 5.18 18.82
C TRP A 58 8.59 4.90 17.92
N GLU A 59 9.36 5.93 17.55
CA GLU A 59 10.53 5.80 16.68
C GLU A 59 11.64 4.98 17.34
N SER A 60 11.95 5.23 18.62
CA SER A 60 12.97 4.47 19.36
C SER A 60 12.50 3.03 19.61
N VAL A 61 11.22 2.84 19.93
CA VAL A 61 10.61 1.53 20.12
C VAL A 61 10.67 0.71 18.83
N LEU A 62 10.29 1.30 17.69
CA LEU A 62 10.40 0.60 16.40
C LEU A 62 11.86 0.34 16.02
N SER A 63 12.76 1.31 16.21
CA SER A 63 14.17 1.17 15.82
C SER A 63 14.95 0.14 16.65
N SER A 64 14.62 0.01 17.94
CA SER A 64 15.24 -0.97 18.86
C SER A 64 14.66 -2.38 18.73
N SER A 65 13.54 -2.53 18.02
CA SER A 65 12.86 -3.81 17.82
C SER A 65 13.36 -4.56 16.57
N GLY A 66 12.73 -5.70 16.27
CA GLY A 66 12.92 -6.41 15.00
C GLY A 66 12.22 -5.78 13.79
N PHE A 67 11.44 -4.70 13.94
CA PHE A 67 10.63 -4.11 12.87
C PHE A 67 11.41 -3.58 11.66
N PRO A 68 12.60 -2.95 11.80
CA PRO A 68 13.33 -2.45 10.63
C PRO A 68 13.61 -3.55 9.60
N LYS A 69 13.84 -4.79 10.06
CA LYS A 69 14.03 -5.97 9.18
C LYS A 69 12.74 -6.50 8.57
N LYS A 70 11.59 -6.20 9.16
CA LYS A 70 10.26 -6.60 8.69
C LYS A 70 9.63 -5.56 7.75
N LEU A 71 10.10 -4.32 7.80
CA LEU A 71 9.60 -3.25 6.94
C LEU A 71 9.82 -3.60 5.47
N ASN A 72 8.80 -3.31 4.68
CA ASN A 72 8.84 -3.31 3.23
C ASN A 72 7.73 -2.39 2.73
N PRO A 73 7.71 -2.03 1.43
CA PRO A 73 6.70 -1.12 0.89
C PRO A 73 5.25 -1.59 1.09
N CYS A 74 4.99 -2.90 1.20
CA CYS A 74 3.65 -3.42 1.47
C CYS A 74 3.24 -3.18 2.93
N VAL A 75 4.13 -3.43 3.90
CA VAL A 75 3.88 -3.15 5.32
C VAL A 75 3.61 -1.66 5.53
N VAL A 76 4.44 -0.78 4.97
CA VAL A 76 4.24 0.66 5.07
C VAL A 76 2.87 1.05 4.53
N ARG A 77 2.53 0.60 3.31
CA ARG A 77 1.20 0.84 2.72
C ARG A 77 0.08 0.36 3.65
N SER A 78 0.17 -0.86 4.18
CA SER A 78 -0.86 -1.43 5.05
C SER A 78 -1.02 -0.67 6.37
N VAL A 79 0.07 -0.18 6.96
CA VAL A 79 0.00 0.72 8.14
C VAL A 79 -0.70 2.03 7.78
N LEU A 80 -0.38 2.63 6.65
CA LEU A 80 -1.05 3.86 6.17
C LEU A 80 -2.54 3.62 5.90
N GLN A 81 -2.93 2.46 5.37
CA GLN A 81 -4.34 2.10 5.19
C GLN A 81 -5.10 2.07 6.52
N GLN A 82 -4.43 1.65 7.59
CA GLN A 82 -4.97 1.64 8.95
C GLN A 82 -4.84 3.00 9.67
N HIS A 83 -4.74 4.12 8.94
CA HIS A 83 -4.65 5.48 9.48
C HIS A 83 -5.64 5.82 10.62
N HIS A 84 -6.90 5.39 10.51
CA HIS A 84 -7.90 5.57 11.57
C HIS A 84 -7.50 4.96 12.92
N GLN A 85 -6.71 3.87 12.92
CA GLN A 85 -6.24 3.24 14.15
C GLN A 85 -5.20 4.11 14.86
N VAL A 86 -4.31 4.76 14.10
CA VAL A 86 -3.29 5.67 14.61
C VAL A 86 -3.93 6.98 15.08
N GLY A 87 -4.84 7.54 14.28
CA GLY A 87 -5.65 8.71 14.63
C GLY A 87 -4.91 10.06 14.67
N ASP A 88 -3.61 10.06 14.34
CA ASP A 88 -2.73 11.23 14.34
C ASP A 88 -2.03 11.31 12.96
N PRO A 89 -2.52 12.18 12.05
CA PRO A 89 -2.00 12.30 10.68
C PRO A 89 -0.54 12.75 10.61
N GLU A 90 -0.10 13.63 11.53
CA GLU A 90 1.29 14.09 11.58
C GLU A 90 2.20 12.96 12.05
N ARG A 91 1.78 12.18 13.05
CA ARG A 91 2.53 10.99 13.46
C ARG A 91 2.60 9.93 12.36
N LEU A 92 1.51 9.77 11.61
CA LEU A 92 1.48 8.85 10.47
C LEU A 92 2.44 9.30 9.37
N LEU A 93 2.55 10.61 9.12
CA LEU A 93 3.54 11.19 8.22
C LEU A 93 4.97 10.98 8.74
N SER A 94 5.23 11.21 10.02
CA SER A 94 6.55 10.94 10.62
C SER A 94 6.95 9.47 10.48
N PHE A 95 6.00 8.54 10.66
CA PHE A 95 6.22 7.13 10.38
C PHE A 95 6.54 6.87 8.91
N PHE A 96 5.80 7.48 8.00
CA PHE A 96 6.04 7.35 6.56
C PHE A 96 7.46 7.78 6.19
N ASP A 97 7.92 8.92 6.70
CA ASP A 97 9.26 9.45 6.44
C ASP A 97 10.36 8.60 7.07
N TRP A 98 10.20 8.22 8.33
CA TRP A 98 11.11 7.31 9.02
C TRP A 98 11.23 5.98 8.27
N SER A 99 10.11 5.39 7.85
CA SER A 99 10.11 4.12 7.11
C SER A 99 10.84 4.23 5.78
N GLY A 100 10.74 5.37 5.09
CA GLY A 100 11.49 5.65 3.86
C GLY A 100 13.00 5.68 4.10
N ALA A 101 13.44 6.31 5.20
CA ALA A 101 14.85 6.33 5.60
C ALA A 101 15.39 4.93 5.92
N GLN A 102 14.59 4.08 6.57
CA GLN A 102 14.99 2.69 6.88
C GLN A 102 15.09 1.81 5.63
N LEU A 103 14.16 1.97 4.69
CA LEU A 103 14.06 1.11 3.51
C LEU A 103 15.08 1.45 2.43
N GLY A 104 15.59 2.69 2.39
CA GLY A 104 16.49 3.16 1.34
C GLY A 104 15.86 3.14 -0.07
N VAL A 105 14.56 2.86 -0.17
CA VAL A 105 13.79 2.84 -1.42
C VAL A 105 12.68 3.85 -1.37
N LEU A 106 12.37 4.44 -2.54
CA LEU A 106 11.26 5.37 -2.67
C LEU A 106 9.93 4.65 -2.37
N PRO A 107 9.05 5.25 -1.56
CA PRO A 107 7.71 4.73 -1.36
C PRO A 107 6.96 4.58 -2.69
N ASN A 108 6.06 3.60 -2.78
CA ASN A 108 5.23 3.43 -3.96
C ASN A 108 4.19 4.58 -4.06
N LEU A 109 3.69 4.84 -5.28
CA LEU A 109 2.69 5.88 -5.53
C LEU A 109 1.47 5.78 -4.60
N HIS A 110 1.04 4.56 -4.29
CA HIS A 110 -0.11 4.33 -3.43
C HIS A 110 0.10 4.84 -2.00
N SER A 111 1.29 4.66 -1.43
CA SER A 111 1.61 5.18 -0.10
C SER A 111 1.62 6.71 -0.08
N PHE A 112 2.15 7.36 -1.14
CA PHE A 112 2.06 8.81 -1.30
C PHE A 112 0.59 9.27 -1.42
N SER A 113 -0.21 8.61 -2.25
CA SER A 113 -1.61 8.95 -2.46
C SER A 113 -2.46 8.81 -1.20
N ILE A 114 -2.29 7.72 -0.43
CA ILE A 114 -2.95 7.57 0.88
C ILE A 114 -2.57 8.75 1.77
N MET A 115 -1.27 9.03 1.91
CA MET A 115 -0.83 10.05 2.84
C MET A 115 -1.31 11.45 2.44
N ALA A 116 -1.31 11.78 1.14
CA ALA A 116 -1.85 13.04 0.64
C ALA A 116 -3.35 13.21 0.97
N VAL A 117 -4.17 12.18 0.73
CA VAL A 117 -5.60 12.22 1.03
C VAL A 117 -5.84 12.38 2.54
N VAL A 118 -5.13 11.62 3.38
CA VAL A 118 -5.26 11.69 4.85
C VAL A 118 -4.88 13.07 5.40
N LEU A 119 -3.81 13.68 4.88
CA LEU A 119 -3.37 15.02 5.28
C LEU A 119 -4.37 16.10 4.84
N CYS A 120 -4.89 16.02 3.61
CA CYS A 120 -5.92 16.93 3.10
C CYS A 120 -7.23 16.82 3.90
N ASN A 121 -7.69 15.60 4.20
CA ASN A 121 -8.85 15.37 5.07
C ASN A 121 -8.66 16.01 6.46
N SER A 122 -7.42 16.07 6.93
CA SER A 122 -7.04 16.66 8.23
C SER A 122 -6.66 18.14 8.13
N LYS A 123 -6.86 18.79 6.98
CA LYS A 123 -6.53 20.21 6.71
C LYS A 123 -5.03 20.56 6.84
N LEU A 124 -4.15 19.56 6.75
CA LEU A 124 -2.69 19.71 6.80
C LEU A 124 -2.09 19.94 5.39
N PHE A 125 -2.53 21.00 4.72
CA PHE A 125 -2.24 21.22 3.30
C PHE A 125 -0.76 21.42 2.98
N GLY A 126 0.02 22.06 3.86
CA GLY A 126 1.46 22.22 3.66
C GLY A 126 2.20 20.87 3.64
N HIS A 127 1.82 19.96 4.53
CA HIS A 127 2.34 18.60 4.54
C HIS A 127 1.89 17.81 3.31
N ALA A 128 0.60 17.92 2.93
CA ALA A 128 0.07 17.27 1.73
C ALA A 128 0.80 17.73 0.46
N HIS A 129 1.10 19.03 0.34
CA HIS A 129 1.91 19.59 -0.74
C HIS A 129 3.31 18.95 -0.78
N GLY A 130 4.02 18.87 0.35
CA GLY A 130 5.33 18.23 0.40
C GLY A 130 5.32 16.75 -0.01
N VAL A 131 4.27 16.01 0.38
CA VAL A 131 4.06 14.61 -0.01
C VAL A 131 3.82 14.48 -1.53
N LEU A 132 2.94 15.30 -2.10
CA LEU A 132 2.64 15.28 -3.54
C LEU A 132 3.81 15.76 -4.40
N GLU A 133 4.58 16.74 -3.90
CA GLU A 133 5.80 17.20 -4.55
C GLU A 133 6.85 16.06 -4.64
N ARG A 134 7.04 15.31 -3.56
CA ARG A 134 7.88 14.10 -3.57
C ARG A 134 7.35 13.01 -4.50
N MET A 135 6.02 12.84 -4.56
CA MET A 135 5.38 11.90 -5.48
C MET A 135 5.68 12.23 -6.94
N VAL A 136 5.53 13.50 -7.35
CA VAL A 136 5.83 13.94 -8.74
C VAL A 136 7.32 13.84 -9.07
N ARG A 137 8.21 14.07 -8.09
CA ARG A 137 9.66 13.86 -8.26
C ARG A 137 10.05 12.40 -8.56
N THR A 138 9.17 11.42 -8.34
CA THR A 138 9.41 10.03 -8.77
C THR A 138 9.37 9.85 -10.30
N ARG A 139 9.07 10.92 -11.06
CA ARG A 139 9.04 10.94 -12.54
C ARG A 139 8.08 9.93 -13.16
N LYS A 140 7.08 9.51 -12.41
CA LYS A 140 5.98 8.68 -12.91
C LYS A 140 5.10 9.50 -13.86
N PRO A 141 4.48 8.87 -14.89
CA PRO A 141 3.56 9.55 -15.78
C PRO A 141 2.44 10.26 -15.00
N ALA A 142 2.08 11.48 -15.42
CA ALA A 142 1.11 12.29 -14.70
C ALA A 142 -0.27 11.60 -14.57
N LEU A 143 -0.70 10.88 -15.61
CA LEU A 143 -1.92 10.07 -15.59
C LEU A 143 -1.85 8.94 -14.55
N GLU A 144 -0.71 8.25 -14.42
CA GLU A 144 -0.53 7.19 -13.42
C GLU A 144 -0.62 7.75 -11.98
N VAL A 145 -0.02 8.94 -11.77
CA VAL A 145 -0.10 9.66 -10.49
C VAL A 145 -1.54 10.07 -10.19
N LEU A 146 -2.23 10.69 -11.14
CA LEU A 146 -3.61 11.13 -11.00
C LEU A 146 -4.55 9.95 -10.71
N ASP A 147 -4.44 8.87 -11.47
CA ASP A 147 -5.25 7.66 -11.27
C ASP A 147 -5.05 7.06 -9.88
N CYS A 148 -3.81 7.07 -9.38
CA CYS A 148 -3.51 6.60 -8.03
C CYS A 148 -4.17 7.48 -6.96
N VAL A 149 -4.09 8.80 -7.11
CA VAL A 149 -4.73 9.76 -6.19
C VAL A 149 -6.25 9.65 -6.24
N VAL A 150 -6.86 9.55 -7.43
CA VAL A 150 -8.31 9.38 -7.59
C VAL A 150 -8.78 8.09 -6.91
N ARG A 151 -8.02 6.99 -7.07
CA ARG A 151 -8.36 5.72 -6.42
C ARG A 151 -8.29 5.84 -4.90
N CYS A 152 -7.21 6.38 -4.35
CA CYS A 152 -7.09 6.57 -2.91
C CYS A 152 -8.12 7.58 -2.37
N PHE A 153 -8.46 8.63 -3.12
CA PHE A 153 -9.51 9.57 -2.73
C PHE A 153 -10.85 8.85 -2.53
N ARG A 154 -11.18 7.88 -3.39
CA ARG A 154 -12.41 7.07 -3.22
C ARG A 154 -12.30 6.05 -2.10
N GLU A 155 -11.15 5.39 -1.96
CA GLU A 155 -10.94 4.32 -0.96
C GLU A 155 -10.83 4.84 0.48
N PHE A 156 -10.30 6.04 0.69
CA PHE A 156 -10.02 6.61 2.03
C PHE A 156 -10.90 7.80 2.37
N GLU A 157 -12.15 7.77 1.89
CA GLU A 157 -13.19 8.79 2.19
C GLU A 157 -12.66 10.22 1.98
N GLY A 158 -12.00 10.44 0.85
CA GLY A 158 -11.52 11.75 0.45
C GLY A 158 -12.67 12.76 0.48
N SER A 159 -12.53 13.75 1.36
CA SER A 159 -13.54 14.77 1.61
C SER A 159 -13.14 16.14 1.08
N ASP A 160 -11.84 16.32 0.82
CA ASP A 160 -11.27 17.61 0.45
C ASP A 160 -10.68 17.59 -0.96
N MET A 161 -11.36 18.25 -1.90
CA MET A 161 -10.94 18.38 -3.29
C MET A 161 -9.64 19.17 -3.45
N VAL A 162 -9.17 19.86 -2.39
CA VAL A 162 -7.89 20.56 -2.37
C VAL A 162 -6.73 19.60 -2.67
N VAL A 163 -6.85 18.29 -2.44
CA VAL A 163 -5.82 17.32 -2.85
C VAL A 163 -5.53 17.39 -4.36
N PHE A 164 -6.54 17.62 -5.20
CA PHE A 164 -6.39 17.74 -6.65
C PHE A 164 -5.86 19.12 -7.04
N GLU A 165 -6.27 20.17 -6.33
CA GLU A 165 -5.73 21.52 -6.54
C GLU A 165 -4.22 21.55 -6.24
N ILE A 166 -3.80 20.97 -5.12
CA ILE A 166 -2.39 20.82 -4.76
C ILE A 166 -1.67 19.99 -5.83
N LEU A 167 -2.26 18.87 -6.27
CA LEU A 167 -1.64 18.03 -7.28
C LEU A 167 -1.41 18.77 -8.60
N ILE A 168 -2.41 19.51 -9.09
CA ILE A 168 -2.32 20.35 -10.29
C ILE A 168 -1.22 21.39 -10.12
N ASN A 169 -1.20 22.09 -8.97
CA ASN A 169 -0.19 23.10 -8.66
C ASN A 169 1.23 22.52 -8.65
N VAL A 170 1.42 21.32 -8.11
CA VAL A 170 2.72 20.64 -8.11
C VAL A 170 3.19 20.29 -9.53
N PHE A 171 2.29 19.83 -10.41
CA PHE A 171 2.64 19.54 -11.80
C PHE A 171 2.98 20.81 -12.59
N THR A 172 2.18 21.87 -12.44
CA THR A 172 2.37 23.14 -13.16
C THR A 172 3.63 23.86 -12.71
N MET A 173 3.90 23.94 -11.40
CA MET A 173 5.12 24.53 -10.84
C MET A 173 6.37 23.70 -11.14
N GLY A 174 6.23 22.38 -11.28
CA GLY A 174 7.31 21.47 -11.65
C GLY A 174 7.74 21.54 -13.12
N GLY A 175 7.13 22.40 -13.94
CA GLY A 175 7.41 22.52 -15.37
C GLY A 175 6.94 21.31 -16.21
N LEU A 176 6.14 20.42 -15.62
CA LEU A 176 5.49 19.30 -16.30
C LEU A 176 4.12 19.79 -16.78
N VAL A 177 4.09 20.41 -17.95
CA VAL A 177 2.83 20.66 -18.66
C VAL A 177 2.27 19.29 -19.06
N LEU A 178 1.03 19.01 -18.60
CA LEU A 178 0.29 17.78 -18.86
C LEU A 178 0.11 17.50 -20.36
#